data_AF-A0A7X7BW73-F1
#
_entry.id   AF-A0A7X7BW73-F1
#
_cell.length_a   1.000
_cell.length_b   1.000
_cell.length_c   1.000
_cell.angle_alpha   90.00
_cell.angle_beta   90.00
_cell.angle_gamma   90.00
#
_symmetry.space_group_name_H-M   'P 1'
#
loop_
_entity.id
_entity.type
_entity.pdbx_description
1 polymer ?
#
loop_
_entity_poly.entity_id
_entity_poly.type
_entity_poly.pdbx_seq_one_letter_code
_entity_poly.pdbx_strand_id
1 'polypeptide(L)' 'RYIVLHSFDKIPTDETFPKYLPMGYSQGCPVISDEAMRRVDALLQTKTKPVLLWIYVDEP' A
#
# COMPACT_ATOMS: atom_id res chain seq x y z
N ARG A 1 -11.87 -7.13 -11.51
CA ARG A 1 -12.06 -6.28 -10.31
C ARG A 1 -10.92 -5.27 -10.30
N TYR A 2 -11.19 -3.99 -10.05
CA TYR A 2 -10.17 -2.96 -9.96
C TYR A 2 -9.68 -2.87 -8.51
N ILE A 3 -8.38 -2.65 -8.32
CA ILE A 3 -7.78 -2.35 -7.02
C ILE A 3 -7.50 -0.86 -7.03
N VAL A 4 -7.95 -0.16 -5.99
CA VAL A 4 -7.71 1.28 -5.81
C VAL A 4 -6.83 1.46 -4.59
N LEU A 5 -5.66 2.09 -4.78
CA LEU A 5 -4.75 2.47 -3.70
C LEU A 5 -5.07 3.91 -3.30
N HIS A 6 -5.14 4.19 -2.00
CA HIS A 6 -5.20 5.54 -1.48
C HIS A 6 -3.87 5.91 -0.84
N SER A 7 -3.43 7.16 -0.97
CA SER A 7 -2.27 7.65 -0.23
C SER A 7 -2.69 8.48 0.96
N PHE A 8 -1.90 8.45 2.03
CA PHE A 8 -2.09 9.30 3.19
C PHE A 8 -0.76 9.64 3.85
N ASP A 9 -0.57 10.92 4.19
CA ASP A 9 0.69 11.48 4.70
C ASP A 9 1.09 10.93 6.07
N LYS A 10 0.13 10.43 6.86
CA LYS A 10 0.40 9.80 8.17
C LYS A 10 0.85 8.35 8.06
N ILE A 11 0.85 7.76 6.87
CA ILE A 11 1.38 6.42 6.66
C ILE A 11 2.91 6.53 6.53
N PRO A 12 3.68 5.84 7.39
CA PRO A 12 5.12 5.80 7.29
C PRO A 12 5.56 5.17 5.96
N THR A 13 6.62 5.70 5.36
CA THR A 13 7.21 5.11 4.15
C THR A 13 7.95 3.81 4.44
N ASP A 14 8.63 3.75 5.59
CA ASP A 14 9.42 2.59 5.99
C ASP A 14 8.57 1.52 6.68
N GLU A 15 8.99 0.27 6.56
CA GLU A 15 8.33 -0.89 7.19
C GLU A 15 8.34 -0.72 8.72
N THR A 16 7.15 -0.80 9.33
CA THR A 16 7.00 -0.60 10.78
C THR A 16 6.73 -1.87 11.55
N PHE A 17 6.46 -3.01 10.89
CA PHE A 17 6.30 -4.30 11.56
C PHE A 17 7.46 -4.56 12.54
N PRO A 18 7.18 -5.04 13.78
CA PRO A 18 5.92 -5.56 14.29
C PRO A 18 4.96 -4.50 14.88
N LYS A 19 5.27 -3.21 14.72
CA LYS A 19 4.40 -2.12 15.18
C LYS A 19 3.26 -1.94 14.20
N TYR A 20 2.04 -1.85 14.74
CA TYR A 20 0.86 -1.54 13.95
C TYR A 20 0.64 -0.03 13.85
N LEU A 21 -0.08 0.40 12.82
CA LEU A 21 -0.50 1.79 12.70
C LEU A 21 -1.61 2.09 13.73
N PRO A 22 -1.39 3.02 14.67
CA PRO A 22 -2.46 3.44 15.56
C PRO A 22 -3.58 4.06 14.72
N MET A 23 -4.85 3.88 15.13
CA MET A 23 -6.05 4.53 14.56
C MET A 23 -6.62 3.96 13.24
N GLY A 24 -6.10 2.86 12.68
CA GLY A 24 -6.80 2.15 11.59
C GLY A 24 -7.08 3.01 10.35
N TYR A 25 -6.12 3.86 9.95
CA TYR A 25 -6.24 4.83 8.85
C TYR A 25 -6.70 4.24 7.52
N SER A 26 -6.60 2.92 7.35
CA SER A 26 -7.00 2.23 6.13
C SER A 26 -8.52 2.23 5.90
N GLN A 27 -9.33 2.27 6.97
CA GLN A 27 -10.79 2.12 6.92
C GLN A 27 -11.27 0.98 5.98
N GLY A 28 -10.46 -0.08 5.83
CA GLY A 28 -10.76 -1.23 4.95
C GLY A 28 -10.24 -1.11 3.50
N CYS A 29 -9.64 0.00 3.10
CA CYS A 29 -8.98 0.17 1.80
C CYS A 29 -7.45 -0.04 1.91
N PRO A 30 -6.75 -0.45 0.83
CA PRO A 30 -5.30 -0.49 0.83
C PRO A 30 -4.72 0.94 0.76
N VAL A 31 -4.18 1.42 1.90
CA VAL A 31 -3.59 2.76 2.03
C VAL A 31 -2.08 2.65 2.14
N ILE A 32 -1.35 3.48 1.39
CA ILE A 32 0.11 3.56 1.36
C ILE A 32 0.59 5.00 1.61
N SER A 33 1.88 5.19 1.88
CA SER A 33 2.44 6.55 2.00
C SER A 33 2.44 7.29 0.65
N ASP A 34 2.48 8.62 0.67
CA ASP A 34 2.58 9.42 -0.55
C ASP A 34 3.84 9.09 -1.36
N GLU A 35 4.93 8.75 -0.68
CA GLU A 35 6.18 8.36 -1.34
C GLU A 35 6.05 7.00 -2.01
N ALA A 36 5.46 6.02 -1.33
CA ALA A 36 5.17 4.72 -1.92
C ALA A 36 4.23 4.86 -3.13
N MET A 37 3.21 5.72 -3.04
CA MET A 37 2.29 6.00 -4.15
C MET A 37 3.02 6.50 -5.38
N ARG A 38 3.91 7.49 -5.26
CA ARG A 38 4.69 8.00 -6.40
C ARG A 38 5.54 6.91 -7.07
N ARG A 39 6.17 6.04 -6.27
CA ARG A 39 7.00 4.93 -6.78
C ARG A 39 6.13 3.88 -7.49
N VAL A 40 5.03 3.49 -6.87
CA VAL A 40 4.10 2.48 -7.41
C VAL A 40 3.41 2.99 -8.67
N ASP A 41 2.96 4.24 -8.70
CA ASP A 41 2.33 4.86 -9.88
C ASP A 41 3.27 4.84 -11.09
N ALA A 42 4.52 5.29 -10.91
CA ALA A 42 5.54 5.23 -11.96
C ALA A 42 5.82 3.80 -12.44
N LEU A 43 5.79 2.81 -11.54
CA LEU A 43 5.98 1.41 -11.90
C LEU A 43 4.77 0.84 -12.67
N LEU A 44 3.55 1.10 -12.20
CA LEU A 44 2.33 0.53 -12.77
C LEU A 44 1.98 1.12 -14.13
N GLN A 45 2.18 2.43 -14.32
CA GLN A 45 1.93 3.10 -15.61
C GLN A 45 2.78 2.54 -16.76
N THR A 46 3.93 1.93 -16.46
CA THR A 46 4.84 1.37 -17.47
C THR A 46 4.58 -0.11 -17.77
N LYS A 47 3.68 -0.79 -17.05
CA LYS A 47 3.44 -2.23 -17.24
C LYS A 47 2.40 -2.49 -18.32
N THR A 48 2.75 -3.35 -19.25
CA THR A 48 1.87 -3.84 -20.33
C THR A 48 1.14 -5.13 -19.97
N LYS A 49 1.54 -5.79 -18.87
CA LYS A 49 0.93 -7.02 -18.36
C LYS A 49 0.19 -6.72 -17.05
N PRO A 50 -0.89 -7.48 -16.74
CA PRO A 50 -1.56 -7.38 -15.45
C PRO A 50 -0.59 -7.59 -14.30
N VAL A 51 -0.69 -6.73 -13.29
CA VAL A 51 0.16 -6.78 -12.08
C VAL A 51 -0.62 -7.48 -10.97
N LEU A 52 0.03 -8.46 -10.33
CA LEU A 52 -0.52 -9.17 -9.17
C LEU A 52 -0.24 -8.36 -7.89
N LEU A 53 -1.28 -8.04 -7.12
CA LEU A 53 -1.12 -7.57 -5.75
C LEU A 53 -1.06 -8.79 -4.82
N TRP A 54 0.03 -8.92 -4.07
CA TRP A 54 0.22 -9.97 -3.09
C TRP A 54 0.12 -9.39 -1.68
N ILE A 55 -0.65 -10.05 -0.81
CA ILE A 55 -0.81 -9.67 0.61
C ILE A 55 -0.39 -10.90 1.41
N TYR A 56 0.56 -10.73 2.32
CA TYR A 56 0.95 -11.75 3.28
C TYR A 56 0.16 -11.55 4.58
N VAL A 57 -0.33 -12.66 5.14
CA VAL A 57 -0.87 -12.70 6.50
C VAL A 57 0.22 -13.31 7.35
N ASP A 58 0.71 -12.56 8.34
CA ASP A 58 1.61 -13.09 9.34
C ASP A 58 0.75 -13.82 10.38
N GLU A 59 0.63 -15.14 10.24
CA GLU A 59 0.02 -16.00 11.26
C GLU A 59 1.07 -16.31 12.34
N PRO A 60 0.75 -16.15 13.64
CA PRO A 60 1.65 -16.50 14.74
C PRO A 60 1.90 -18.01 14.86
#